data_AF-A0A354B9A5-F1
#
_entry.id   AF-A0A354B9A5-F1
#
_cell.length_a   1.000
_cell.length_b   1.000
_cell.length_c   1.000
_cell.angle_alpha   90.00
_cell.angle_beta   90.00
_cell.angle_gamma   90.00
#
_symmetry.space_group_name_H-M   'P 1'
#
loop_
_entity.id
_entity.type
_entity.pdbx_description
1 polymer ?
#
loop_
_entity_poly.entity_id
_entity_poly.type
_entity_poly.pdbx_seq_one_letter_code
_entity_poly.pdbx_strand_id
1 'polypeptide(L)'
;GISRNIASRTDRSPTLKGTKHQVALERRVFVARGRSDDRTVVIVPEVKDNITTGLTLLQVKLADQLSPGAARGVLQGYRHRYSAVRDAVMETEPSFREDLLGQQPVADLLTLPINDLADRWRVG
;
A
#
# COMPACT_ATOMS: atom_id res chain seq x y z
N GLY A 1 17.09 -11.72 -8.13
CA GLY A 1 16.11 -10.61 -8.12
C GLY A 1 15.79 -10.20 -9.54
N ILE A 2 14.50 -10.11 -9.89
CA ILE A 2 13.95 -9.87 -11.24
C ILE A 2 14.09 -8.38 -11.68
N SER A 3 15.07 -7.65 -11.15
CA SER A 3 15.21 -6.19 -11.37
C SER A 3 16.39 -5.80 -12.23
N ARG A 4 17.10 -6.75 -12.86
CA ARG A 4 18.33 -6.43 -13.62
C ARG A 4 18.09 -5.65 -14.92
N ASN A 5 16.87 -5.66 -15.47
CA ASN A 5 16.58 -5.07 -16.80
C ASN A 5 15.53 -3.95 -16.78
N ILE A 6 15.20 -3.37 -15.62
CA ILE A 6 14.28 -2.23 -15.55
C ILE A 6 15.10 -0.97 -15.39
N ALA A 7 15.29 -0.23 -16.49
CA ALA A 7 15.91 1.09 -16.46
C ALA A 7 15.05 2.04 -15.63
N SER A 8 15.55 2.43 -14.45
CA SER A 8 14.96 3.50 -13.65
C SER A 8 15.15 4.83 -14.38
N ARG A 9 14.09 5.35 -15.00
CA ARG A 9 14.09 6.69 -15.59
C ARG A 9 13.61 7.70 -14.56
N THR A 10 14.55 8.35 -13.88
CA THR A 10 14.32 9.67 -13.27
C THR A 10 15.59 10.50 -13.38
N ASP A 11 15.79 11.11 -14.55
CA ASP A 11 16.82 12.15 -14.73
C ASP A 11 16.36 13.33 -15.63
N ARG A 12 15.05 13.47 -15.89
CA ARG A 12 14.53 14.56 -16.76
C ARG A 12 13.19 15.18 -16.37
N SER A 13 12.78 15.11 -15.10
CA SER A 13 11.69 15.98 -14.61
C SER A 13 11.79 16.17 -13.09
N PRO A 14 12.13 17.37 -12.59
CA PRO A 14 12.29 17.63 -11.15
C PRO A 14 10.95 17.76 -10.41
N THR A 15 9.81 17.66 -11.10
CA THR A 15 8.50 17.73 -10.44
C THR A 15 8.04 16.34 -10.04
N LEU A 16 8.22 15.99 -8.76
CA LEU A 16 7.55 14.84 -8.16
C LEU A 16 6.04 15.02 -8.31
N LYS A 17 5.37 14.08 -8.98
CA LYS A 17 3.90 14.05 -9.13
C LYS A 17 3.35 12.71 -8.63
N GLY A 18 2.11 12.72 -8.16
CA GLY A 18 1.41 11.54 -7.68
C GLY A 18 2.04 10.92 -6.43
N THR A 19 2.00 9.59 -6.30
CA THR A 19 2.44 8.87 -5.09
C THR A 19 3.89 9.17 -4.68
N LYS A 20 4.78 9.46 -5.63
CA LYS A 20 6.18 9.82 -5.34
C LYS A 20 6.30 11.14 -4.57
N HIS A 21 5.45 12.12 -4.90
CA HIS A 21 5.39 13.39 -4.18
C HIS A 21 4.90 13.19 -2.74
N GLN A 22 3.85 12.37 -2.57
CA GLN A 22 3.29 12.06 -1.25
C GLN A 22 4.31 11.32 -0.37
N VAL A 23 5.06 10.36 -0.93
CA VAL A 23 6.14 9.67 -0.20
C VAL A 23 7.23 10.63 0.25
N ALA A 24 7.66 11.54 -0.63
CA ALA A 24 8.69 12.51 -0.29
C ALA A 24 8.23 13.52 0.77
N LEU A 25 6.95 13.89 0.75
CA LEU A 25 6.34 14.80 1.73
C LEU A 25 6.13 14.13 3.08
N GLU A 26 5.49 12.95 3.09
CA GLU A 26 5.15 12.20 4.31
C GLU A 26 6.37 11.50 4.93
N ARG A 27 7.45 11.26 4.17
CA ARG A 27 8.67 10.55 4.60
C ARG A 27 8.35 9.16 5.16
N ARG A 28 7.34 8.51 4.59
CA ARG A 28 6.89 7.15 4.95
C ARG A 28 6.94 6.25 3.74
N VAL A 29 7.11 4.95 3.98
CA VAL A 29 7.09 3.93 2.93
C VAL A 29 5.68 3.77 2.38
N PHE A 30 5.55 3.75 1.05
CA PHE A 30 4.27 3.51 0.39
C PHE A 30 4.34 2.26 -0.48
N VAL A 31 3.22 1.57 -0.57
CA VAL A 31 2.97 0.51 -1.52
C VAL A 31 2.00 1.06 -2.56
N ALA A 32 2.35 0.91 -3.83
CA ALA A 32 1.54 1.37 -4.95
C ALA A 32 1.44 0.27 -6.01
N ARG A 33 0.38 0.36 -6.81
CA ARG A 33 0.18 -0.48 -7.99
C ARG A 33 0.38 0.37 -9.23
N GLY A 34 1.21 -0.10 -10.16
CA GLY A 34 1.42 0.58 -11.42
C GLY A 34 0.13 0.65 -12.23
N ARG A 35 -0.31 1.85 -12.61
CA ARG A 35 -1.54 2.04 -13.40
C ARG A 35 -1.49 1.37 -14.79
N SER A 36 -0.30 1.15 -15.33
CA SER A 36 -0.09 0.63 -16.69
C SER A 36 0.22 -0.85 -16.77
N ASP A 37 0.72 -1.46 -15.68
CA ASP A 37 1.27 -2.83 -15.71
C ASP A 37 0.87 -3.68 -14.49
N ASP A 38 -0.01 -3.16 -13.63
CA ASP A 38 -0.49 -3.76 -12.38
C ASP A 38 0.62 -4.20 -11.39
N ARG A 39 1.87 -3.77 -11.63
CA ARG A 39 3.00 -4.22 -10.81
C ARG A 39 2.98 -3.53 -9.45
N THR A 40 3.17 -4.30 -8.39
CA THR A 40 3.34 -3.74 -7.04
C THR A 40 4.74 -3.18 -6.86
N VAL A 41 4.82 -1.94 -6.41
CA VAL A 41 6.06 -1.22 -6.11
C VAL A 41 6.01 -0.70 -4.68
N VAL A 42 7.06 -0.97 -3.93
CA VAL A 42 7.33 -0.31 -2.64
C VAL A 42 8.21 0.90 -2.92
N ILE A 43 7.78 2.07 -2.47
CA ILE A 43 8.50 3.33 -2.61
C ILE A 43 9.02 3.71 -1.23
N VAL A 44 10.34 3.72 -1.09
CA VAL A 44 11.03 4.01 0.17
C VAL A 44 11.69 5.39 0.06
N PRO A 45 11.39 6.33 0.95
CA PRO A 45 12.09 7.60 0.99
C PRO A 45 13.49 7.43 1.59
N GLU A 46 14.48 8.00 0.90
CA GLU A 46 15.82 8.21 1.46
C GLU A 46 15.81 9.56 2.17
N VAL A 47 16.05 9.55 3.48
CA VAL A 47 15.92 10.75 4.32
C VAL A 47 17.26 11.06 4.96
N LYS A 48 17.71 12.30 4.83
CA LYS A 48 18.86 12.86 5.54
C LYS A 48 18.43 14.17 6.18
N ASP A 49 18.74 14.35 7.47
CA ASP A 49 18.40 15.56 8.22
C ASP A 49 16.92 15.96 8.10
N ASN A 50 16.03 14.95 8.12
CA ASN A 50 14.57 15.10 7.96
C ASN A 50 14.12 15.64 6.58
N ILE A 51 15.00 15.62 5.58
CA ILE A 51 14.73 15.99 4.19
C ILE A 51 14.81 14.73 3.33
N THR A 52 13.80 14.53 2.48
CA THR A 52 13.85 13.44 1.48
C THR A 52 14.87 13.80 0.41
N THR A 53 15.97 13.07 0.35
CA THR A 53 17.06 13.25 -0.63
C THR A 53 16.89 12.34 -1.85
N GLY A 54 16.08 11.30 -1.74
CA GLY A 54 15.90 10.31 -2.79
C GLY A 54 14.67 9.45 -2.58
N LEU A 55 14.35 8.65 -3.60
CA LEU A 55 13.28 7.65 -3.54
C LEU A 55 13.83 6.36 -4.15
N THR A 56 13.90 5.30 -3.34
CA THR A 56 14.17 3.96 -3.82
C THR A 56 12.86 3.29 -4.21
N LEU A 57 12.78 2.76 -5.44
CA LEU A 57 11.62 2.02 -5.95
C LEU A 57 11.95 0.53 -6.05
N LEU A 58 11.21 -0.29 -5.32
CA LEU A 58 11.37 -1.74 -5.30
C LEU A 58 10.15 -2.38 -5.95
N GLN A 59 10.32 -2.98 -7.12
CA GLN A 59 9.31 -3.88 -7.64
C GLN A 59 9.31 -5.15 -6.78
N VAL A 60 8.16 -5.52 -6.23
CA VAL A 60 8.01 -6.67 -5.35
C VAL A 60 6.94 -7.62 -5.87
N LYS A 61 7.10 -8.90 -5.53
CA LYS A 61 6.00 -9.85 -5.54
C LYS A 61 5.58 -10.07 -4.09
N LEU A 62 4.36 -9.67 -3.75
CA LEU A 62 3.79 -9.90 -2.43
C LEU A 62 3.30 -11.35 -2.32
N ALA A 63 3.15 -11.83 -1.09
CA ALA A 63 2.35 -13.03 -0.86
C ALA A 63 0.90 -12.77 -1.34
N ASP A 64 0.25 -13.80 -1.87
CA ASP A 64 -1.12 -13.65 -2.37
C ASP A 64 -2.08 -13.37 -1.20
N GLN A 65 -1.93 -14.09 -0.09
CA GLN A 65 -2.72 -13.94 1.13
C GLN A 65 -1.82 -14.04 2.37
N LEU A 66 -2.34 -13.58 3.50
CA LEU A 66 -1.73 -13.71 4.82
C LEU A 66 -2.72 -14.34 5.78
N SER A 67 -2.25 -14.87 6.91
CA SER A 67 -3.17 -15.19 8.00
C SER A 67 -3.88 -13.92 8.48
N PRO A 68 -5.12 -14.00 9.01
CA PRO A 68 -5.84 -12.83 9.51
C PRO A 68 -5.02 -11.98 10.49
N GLY A 69 -4.30 -12.61 11.42
CA GLY A 69 -3.42 -11.92 12.38
C GLY A 69 -2.25 -11.20 11.71
N ALA A 70 -1.61 -11.82 10.71
CA ALA A 70 -0.53 -11.17 9.97
C ALA A 70 -1.03 -10.01 9.11
N ALA A 71 -2.17 -10.17 8.43
CA ALA A 71 -2.82 -9.10 7.66
C ALA A 71 -3.16 -7.91 8.56
N ARG A 72 -3.75 -8.17 9.74
CA ARG A 72 -4.03 -7.15 10.75
C ARG A 72 -2.77 -6.40 11.17
N GLY A 73 -1.70 -7.12 11.54
CA GLY A 73 -0.44 -6.50 11.97
C GLY A 73 0.16 -5.60 10.89
N VAL A 74 0.18 -6.07 9.64
CA VAL A 74 0.63 -5.29 8.48
C VAL A 74 -0.19 -4.01 8.34
N LEU A 75 -1.52 -4.09 8.36
CA LEU A 75 -2.41 -2.93 8.19
C LEU A 75 -2.37 -1.94 9.37
N GLN A 76 -2.07 -2.41 10.58
CA GLN A 76 -1.86 -1.54 11.74
C GLN A 76 -0.57 -0.73 11.59
N GLY A 77 0.52 -1.38 11.15
CA GLY A 77 1.80 -0.72 10.92
C GLY A 77 1.82 0.16 9.67
N TYR A 78 0.96 -0.13 8.69
CA TYR A 78 0.95 0.54 7.40
C TYR A 78 -0.19 1.56 7.29
N ARG A 79 0.17 2.85 7.43
CA ARG A 79 -0.70 4.02 7.22
C ARG A 79 -2.03 3.96 7.98
N HIS A 80 -2.04 3.35 9.17
CA HIS A 80 -3.22 3.19 10.03
C HIS A 80 -4.43 2.57 9.28
N ARG A 81 -4.16 1.72 8.27
CA ARG A 81 -5.21 1.19 7.41
C ARG A 81 -6.15 0.24 8.13
N TYR A 82 -5.68 -0.46 9.15
CA TYR A 82 -6.54 -1.39 9.90
C TYR A 82 -7.74 -0.66 10.53
N SER A 83 -7.49 0.42 11.28
CA SER A 83 -8.56 1.19 11.91
C SER A 83 -9.46 1.82 10.86
N ALA A 84 -8.89 2.40 9.80
CA ALA A 84 -9.67 3.02 8.73
C ALA A 84 -10.62 2.04 8.04
N VAL A 85 -10.15 0.83 7.70
CA VAL A 85 -11.00 -0.21 7.09
C VAL A 85 -12.04 -0.70 8.09
N ARG A 86 -11.65 -1.00 9.33
CA ARG A 86 -12.59 -1.46 10.35
C ARG A 86 -13.70 -0.44 10.56
N ASP A 87 -13.36 0.83 10.72
CA ASP A 87 -14.33 1.88 11.00
C ASP A 87 -15.28 2.06 9.80
N ALA A 88 -14.76 2.06 8.55
CA ALA A 88 -15.59 2.10 7.34
C ALA A 88 -16.53 0.88 7.19
N VAL A 89 -16.09 -0.32 7.57
CA VAL A 89 -16.96 -1.50 7.58
C VAL A 89 -18.06 -1.35 8.63
N MET A 90 -17.70 -0.93 9.85
CA MET A 90 -18.64 -0.76 10.96
C MET A 90 -19.66 0.36 10.76
N GLU A 91 -19.49 1.22 9.74
CA GLU A 91 -20.53 2.17 9.32
C GLU A 91 -21.76 1.48 8.71
N THR A 92 -21.58 0.29 8.12
CA THR A 92 -22.65 -0.42 7.39
C THR A 92 -22.93 -1.83 7.92
N GLU A 93 -21.91 -2.50 8.46
CA GLU A 93 -21.99 -3.87 8.95
C GLU A 93 -22.03 -3.92 10.48
N PRO A 94 -22.79 -4.84 11.10
CA PRO A 94 -22.92 -4.94 12.55
C PRO A 94 -21.63 -5.41 13.24
N SER A 95 -20.70 -6.01 12.50
CA SER A 95 -19.44 -6.52 13.05
C SER A 95 -18.33 -6.53 12.01
N PHE A 96 -17.09 -6.38 12.47
CA PHE A 96 -15.90 -6.53 11.63
C PHE A 96 -15.40 -7.97 11.64
N ARG A 97 -15.67 -8.70 10.57
CA ARG A 97 -15.19 -10.07 10.37
C ARG A 97 -13.69 -10.10 10.08
N GLU A 98 -12.87 -10.37 11.10
CA GLU A 98 -11.40 -10.42 10.93
C GLU A 98 -10.93 -11.57 10.03
N ASP A 99 -11.68 -12.67 9.92
CA ASP A 99 -11.36 -13.80 9.05
C ASP A 99 -11.31 -13.42 7.57
N LEU A 100 -12.09 -12.41 7.16
CA LEU A 100 -12.11 -11.89 5.79
C LEU A 100 -10.80 -11.21 5.40
N LEU A 101 -10.00 -10.71 6.36
CA LEU A 101 -8.68 -10.16 6.09
C LEU A 101 -7.75 -11.19 5.44
N GLY A 102 -7.84 -12.45 5.89
CA GLY A 102 -7.02 -13.53 5.35
C GLY A 102 -7.45 -13.99 3.96
N GLN A 103 -8.62 -13.56 3.50
CA GLN A 103 -9.17 -13.92 2.19
C GLN A 103 -8.86 -12.86 1.12
N GLN A 104 -8.37 -11.68 1.54
CA GLN A 104 -8.05 -10.59 0.62
C GLN A 104 -6.64 -10.73 0.02
N PRO A 105 -6.45 -10.36 -1.26
CA PRO A 105 -5.13 -10.19 -1.81
C PRO A 105 -4.31 -9.16 -1.01
N VAL A 106 -3.06 -9.48 -0.65
CA VAL A 106 -2.22 -8.55 0.13
C VAL A 106 -2.00 -7.23 -0.61
N ALA A 107 -1.86 -7.28 -1.94
CA ALA A 107 -1.77 -6.09 -2.76
C ALA A 107 -3.00 -5.18 -2.61
N ASP A 108 -4.20 -5.76 -2.57
CA ASP A 108 -5.46 -5.03 -2.42
C ASP A 108 -5.57 -4.43 -1.02
N LEU A 109 -5.22 -5.20 0.01
CA LEU A 109 -5.17 -4.71 1.40
C LEU A 109 -4.31 -3.44 1.54
N LEU A 110 -3.20 -3.37 0.81
CA LEU A 110 -2.23 -2.28 0.89
C LEU A 110 -2.55 -1.11 -0.06
N THR A 111 -3.31 -1.33 -1.13
CA THR A 111 -3.41 -0.34 -2.23
C THR A 111 -4.82 0.13 -2.57
N LEU A 112 -5.86 -0.65 -2.27
CA LEU A 112 -7.22 -0.22 -2.56
C LEU A 112 -7.63 0.99 -1.71
N PRO A 113 -8.49 1.87 -2.24
CA PRO A 113 -9.21 2.84 -1.42
C PRO A 113 -9.91 2.14 -0.24
N ILE A 114 -10.02 2.84 0.89
CA ILE A 114 -10.59 2.26 2.12
C ILE A 114 -12.03 1.80 1.88
N ASN A 115 -12.84 2.60 1.20
CA ASN A 115 -14.24 2.28 0.94
C ASN A 115 -14.40 1.09 -0.01
N ASP A 116 -13.65 1.06 -1.11
CA ASP A 116 -13.65 -0.09 -2.05
C ASP A 116 -13.23 -1.39 -1.37
N LEU A 117 -12.32 -1.32 -0.39
CA LEU A 117 -11.92 -2.48 0.41
C LEU A 117 -13.00 -2.86 1.44
N ALA A 118 -13.61 -1.88 2.10
CA ALA A 118 -14.69 -2.09 3.07
C ALA A 118 -15.94 -2.70 2.42
N ASP A 119 -16.25 -2.35 1.17
CA ASP A 119 -17.37 -2.93 0.41
C ASP A 119 -17.27 -4.47 0.29
N ARG A 120 -16.07 -5.05 0.42
CA ARG A 120 -15.85 -6.52 0.40
C ARG A 120 -16.29 -7.22 1.68
N TRP A 121 -16.61 -6.47 2.73
CA TRP A 121 -17.19 -7.00 3.97
C TRP A 121 -18.71 -7.09 3.93
N ARG A 122 -19.35 -6.48 2.93
CA ARG A 122 -20.80 -6.56 2.78
C ARG A 122 -21.21 -7.99 2.48
N VAL A 123 -21.96 -8.58 3.41
CA VAL A 123 -22.70 -9.82 3.16
C VAL A 123 -24.07 -9.37 2.67
N GLY A 124 -24.38 -9.65 1.41
CA GLY A 124 -25.62 -9.18 0.76
C GLY A 124 -26.89 -9.53 1.51
#